data_AF-A0A9D8X4V6-F1
#
_entry.id   AF-A0A9D8X4V6-F1
#
_cell.length_a   1.000
_cell.length_b   1.000
_cell.length_c   1.000
_cell.angle_alpha   90.00
_cell.angle_beta   90.00
_cell.angle_gamma   90.00
#
_symmetry.space_group_name_H-M   'P 1'
#
loop_
_entity.id
_entity.type
_entity.pdbx_description
1 polymer ?
#
loop_
_entity_poly.entity_id
_entity_poly.type
_entity_poly.pdbx_seq_one_letter_code
_entity_poly.pdbx_strand_id
1 'polypeptide(L)'
;MIRVIKIIGLILLLSVFLFLAVASPYCVSYLPSKIDSEFDINMNENIKATFSLDEKTTVNLEEIEAEWFNYYGVLYKSDSYVKGEISYKIGLKEKTEDFFLEPSGENGVTFYSFIDDCLDGVKATKVNSVSFEVLKGDGNFEFLGFNAFNREIPEQEVFIESDEYKLGVDLHWGGALSYLEDMNSNVQAVSVDGFIKVDSNAAERYKTESVNDNVNLINRFDPGRLVQQSYYGTDKYDTGIFMDNVWRYNPVQGGNQFGDASKIVDLRIDENSVYIKCRPLDWAKEKEFITPSYMEATYKFEGKLVKATCRFVDFSGYPEAESDQELPAFYCIEPFNEFVYYGGDKPWTNGDLTEEPQLIFWPDAGYPKFKSLENWAAFKGEFDDSFGIGVYVPDQTEFLAGVFNRETTTNIEPDKDGPTSYIAVVEHRKFQSFAPSQYDFYLTTGDTREIRDSFKTVEK
;
A
#
# COMPACT_ATOMS: atom_id res chain seq x y z
N MET A 1 -61.39 56.81 -5.79
CA MET A 1 -60.92 57.16 -7.14
C MET A 1 -60.23 55.91 -7.70
N ILE A 2 -60.99 54.96 -8.25
CA ILE A 2 -61.21 54.69 -9.69
C ILE A 2 -59.91 54.37 -10.47
N ARG A 3 -59.78 53.05 -10.80
CA ARG A 3 -59.18 52.30 -11.94
C ARG A 3 -58.23 53.06 -12.91
N VAL A 4 -57.18 52.43 -13.47
CA VAL A 4 -57.22 51.46 -14.60
C VAL A 4 -55.82 50.80 -14.78
N ILE A 5 -55.66 49.49 -14.52
CA ILE A 5 -55.34 48.35 -15.44
C ILE A 5 -54.59 48.65 -16.75
N LYS A 6 -53.40 48.05 -16.94
CA LYS A 6 -53.03 47.32 -18.17
C LYS A 6 -52.01 46.20 -17.89
N ILE A 7 -52.32 45.05 -18.50
CA ILE A 7 -51.70 43.72 -18.43
C ILE A 7 -50.67 43.56 -19.56
N ILE A 8 -49.66 42.68 -19.36
CA ILE A 8 -49.07 41.65 -20.26
C ILE A 8 -47.70 41.28 -19.64
N GLY A 9 -47.52 40.08 -19.06
CA GLY A 9 -46.98 38.87 -19.74
C GLY A 9 -45.44 38.89 -19.63
N LEU A 10 -44.71 37.94 -19.07
CA LEU A 10 -44.76 36.50 -19.28
C LEU A 10 -43.94 35.80 -18.17
N ILE A 11 -44.42 34.62 -17.80
CA ILE A 11 -43.81 33.66 -16.88
C ILE A 11 -42.56 33.05 -17.52
N LEU A 12 -41.46 32.93 -16.77
CA LEU A 12 -40.42 31.93 -17.06
C LEU A 12 -40.30 30.99 -15.86
N LEU A 13 -40.77 29.76 -16.05
CA LEU A 13 -40.40 28.60 -15.26
C LEU A 13 -38.89 28.40 -15.36
N LEU A 14 -38.18 28.35 -14.22
CA LEU A 14 -36.98 27.52 -14.13
C LEU A 14 -37.41 26.17 -13.56
N SER A 15 -37.63 25.23 -14.46
CA SER A 15 -37.73 23.81 -14.14
C SER A 15 -36.37 23.31 -13.68
N VAL A 16 -36.32 22.90 -12.41
CA VAL A 16 -35.28 22.05 -11.83
C VAL A 16 -35.26 20.73 -12.63
N PHE A 17 -34.23 20.53 -13.44
CA PHE A 17 -33.89 19.20 -13.94
C PHE A 17 -32.82 18.61 -13.04
N LEU A 18 -33.29 17.72 -12.17
CA LEU A 18 -32.51 16.76 -11.43
C LEU A 18 -31.94 15.75 -12.45
N PHE A 19 -30.66 15.85 -12.79
CA PHE A 19 -29.95 14.75 -13.43
C PHE A 19 -29.17 14.00 -12.35
N LEU A 20 -29.74 12.87 -11.93
CA LEU A 20 -29.00 11.78 -11.32
C LEU A 20 -28.09 11.20 -12.39
N ALA A 21 -26.84 11.67 -12.43
CA ALA A 21 -25.76 10.95 -13.07
C ALA A 21 -25.17 9.99 -12.04
N VAL A 22 -25.43 8.70 -12.22
CA VAL A 22 -24.70 7.62 -11.55
C VAL A 22 -23.29 7.65 -12.14
N ALA A 23 -22.39 8.39 -11.49
CA ALA A 23 -20.96 8.35 -11.80
C ALA A 23 -20.37 7.07 -11.20
N SER A 24 -19.66 6.30 -12.03
CA SER A 24 -18.74 5.26 -11.57
C SER A 24 -17.72 5.89 -10.61
N PRO A 25 -17.39 5.29 -9.45
CA PRO A 25 -16.55 5.91 -8.43
C PRO A 25 -15.06 6.00 -8.79
N TYR A 26 -14.65 5.64 -10.01
CA TYR A 26 -13.24 5.52 -10.39
C TYR A 26 -12.80 6.58 -11.42
N CYS A 27 -12.91 7.86 -11.07
CA CYS A 27 -12.10 8.92 -11.71
C CYS A 27 -12.31 10.22 -10.95
N VAL A 28 -11.44 10.49 -9.99
CA VAL A 28 -11.30 11.83 -9.45
C VAL A 28 -9.88 12.30 -9.74
N SER A 29 -9.78 13.32 -10.57
CA SER A 29 -8.55 14.09 -10.77
C SER A 29 -8.23 14.83 -9.47
N TYR A 30 -7.39 14.24 -8.62
CA TYR A 30 -6.94 14.86 -7.38
C TYR A 30 -5.57 15.51 -7.60
N LEU A 31 -5.51 16.82 -7.41
CA LEU A 31 -4.26 17.57 -7.27
C LEU A 31 -3.56 17.15 -5.96
N PRO A 32 -2.24 16.86 -5.95
CA PRO A 32 -1.50 16.52 -4.73
C PRO A 32 -1.49 17.68 -3.72
N SER A 33 -1.53 17.37 -2.42
CA SER A 33 -1.41 18.34 -1.33
C SER A 33 0.01 18.94 -1.25
N LYS A 34 0.06 20.27 -1.13
CA LYS A 34 1.21 21.18 -0.95
C LYS A 34 2.40 21.01 -1.92
N ILE A 35 2.37 21.82 -2.98
CA ILE A 35 3.51 22.11 -3.87
C ILE A 35 4.15 23.41 -3.36
N ASP A 36 5.26 23.34 -2.61
CA ASP A 36 5.88 24.53 -2.00
C ASP A 36 6.84 25.32 -2.94
N SER A 37 6.87 24.99 -4.24
CA SER A 37 7.23 25.95 -5.29
C SER A 37 6.75 25.46 -6.66
N GLU A 38 5.69 26.07 -7.17
CA GLU A 38 5.32 25.95 -8.58
C GLU A 38 6.41 26.65 -9.43
N PHE A 39 7.39 25.89 -9.90
CA PHE A 39 7.71 26.04 -11.31
C PHE A 39 6.75 25.12 -12.05
N ASP A 40 5.54 25.63 -12.26
CA ASP A 40 4.66 25.12 -13.29
C ASP A 40 5.41 25.35 -14.62
N ILE A 41 6.26 24.41 -15.02
CA ILE A 41 6.61 24.29 -16.43
C ILE A 41 5.39 23.67 -17.09
N ASN A 42 4.31 24.46 -17.12
CA ASN A 42 3.13 24.22 -17.93
C ASN A 42 3.58 24.47 -19.37
N MET A 43 4.18 23.45 -19.97
CA MET A 43 4.36 23.43 -21.41
C MET A 43 2.98 23.23 -22.03
N ASN A 44 2.43 24.35 -22.48
CA ASN A 44 1.39 24.53 -23.50
C ASN A 44 0.28 23.47 -23.53
N GLU A 45 -0.98 23.94 -23.43
CA GLU A 45 -2.21 23.26 -23.87
C GLU A 45 -2.20 22.75 -25.35
N ASN A 46 -1.05 22.80 -26.05
CA ASN A 46 -0.92 22.66 -27.50
C ASN A 46 -0.13 21.45 -28.00
N ILE A 47 0.44 20.56 -27.15
CA ILE A 47 0.98 19.27 -27.63
C ILE A 47 -0.06 18.19 -27.38
N LYS A 48 -1.14 18.24 -28.16
CA LYS A 48 -2.06 17.12 -28.30
C LYS A 48 -1.63 16.30 -29.50
N ALA A 49 -1.38 15.02 -29.28
CA ALA A 49 -1.06 14.11 -30.35
C ALA A 49 -1.83 12.80 -30.15
N THR A 50 -2.51 12.36 -31.21
CA THR A 50 -3.28 11.12 -31.24
C THR A 50 -2.53 10.11 -32.07
N PHE A 51 -2.40 8.90 -31.55
CA PHE A 51 -1.67 7.81 -32.20
C PHE A 51 -2.51 6.53 -32.14
N SER A 52 -2.43 5.74 -33.20
CA SER A 52 -2.72 4.31 -33.14
C SER A 52 -1.40 3.61 -32.88
N LEU A 53 -1.32 2.88 -31.77
CA LEU A 53 -0.06 2.30 -31.29
C LEU A 53 0.08 0.85 -31.78
N ASP A 54 0.47 0.70 -33.05
CA ASP A 54 0.89 -0.58 -33.63
C ASP A 54 2.39 -0.84 -33.37
N GLU A 55 3.16 0.23 -33.10
CA GLU A 55 4.59 0.26 -32.81
C GLU A 55 4.92 1.35 -31.76
N LYS A 56 6.11 1.29 -31.15
CA LYS A 56 6.60 2.29 -30.19
C LYS A 56 6.62 3.69 -30.82
N THR A 57 5.91 4.63 -30.22
CA THR A 57 5.82 6.03 -30.67
C THR A 57 6.56 6.96 -29.72
N THR A 58 7.38 7.86 -30.25
CA THR A 58 8.16 8.81 -29.44
C THR A 58 7.71 10.25 -29.66
N VAL A 59 7.46 10.97 -28.58
CA VAL A 59 7.27 12.42 -28.54
C VAL A 59 8.55 13.06 -28.03
N ASN A 60 9.22 13.81 -28.89
CA ASN A 60 10.40 14.59 -28.51
C ASN A 60 9.93 15.85 -27.75
N LEU A 61 10.49 16.06 -26.57
CA LEU A 61 10.17 17.16 -25.65
C LEU A 61 11.35 18.13 -25.53
N GLU A 62 12.17 18.27 -26.58
CA GLU A 62 13.54 18.82 -26.64
C GLU A 62 13.82 20.17 -25.93
N GLU A 63 12.83 20.83 -25.33
CA GLU A 63 12.89 22.16 -24.71
C GLU A 63 12.37 22.22 -23.25
N ILE A 64 12.05 21.10 -22.60
CA ILE A 64 11.69 21.14 -21.16
C ILE A 64 12.97 21.17 -20.33
N GLU A 65 13.48 22.38 -20.10
CA GLU A 65 14.59 22.66 -19.20
C GLU A 65 14.08 23.18 -17.86
N ALA A 66 14.56 22.59 -16.77
CA ALA A 66 14.25 22.99 -15.40
C ALA A 66 15.57 23.22 -14.64
N GLU A 67 15.56 24.09 -13.64
CA GLU A 67 16.71 24.20 -12.72
C GLU A 67 17.01 22.84 -12.11
N TRP A 68 15.96 22.17 -11.66
CA TRP A 68 15.91 20.73 -11.41
C TRP A 68 14.45 20.27 -11.44
N PHE A 69 14.24 18.94 -11.44
CA PHE A 69 12.98 18.25 -11.15
C PHE A 69 13.28 16.86 -10.59
N ASN A 70 12.34 16.31 -9.82
CA ASN A 70 12.39 14.93 -9.31
C ASN A 70 11.04 14.20 -9.43
N TYR A 71 10.02 14.88 -9.96
CA TYR A 71 8.67 14.35 -10.12
C TYR A 71 8.10 14.83 -11.46
N TYR A 72 7.33 14.00 -12.14
CA TYR A 72 6.73 14.35 -13.42
C TYR A 72 5.29 13.84 -13.53
N GLY A 73 4.53 14.48 -14.42
CA GLY A 73 3.15 14.14 -14.76
C GLY A 73 3.01 13.92 -16.27
N VAL A 74 2.31 12.87 -16.67
CA VAL A 74 1.91 12.58 -18.06
C VAL A 74 0.40 12.63 -18.13
N LEU A 75 -0.15 13.61 -18.84
CA LEU A 75 -1.59 13.74 -19.09
C LEU A 75 -1.93 12.98 -20.38
N TYR A 76 -2.87 12.04 -20.33
CA TYR A 76 -3.19 11.19 -21.47
C TYR A 76 -4.62 10.65 -21.50
N LYS A 77 -5.04 10.19 -22.68
CA LYS A 77 -6.17 9.27 -22.88
C LYS A 77 -5.69 7.96 -23.46
N SER A 78 -6.19 6.85 -22.95
CA SER A 78 -5.91 5.52 -23.50
C SER A 78 -7.11 4.59 -23.33
N ASP A 79 -7.38 3.77 -24.34
CA ASP A 79 -8.29 2.62 -24.24
C ASP A 79 -7.54 1.30 -23.95
N SER A 80 -6.21 1.33 -23.99
CA SER A 80 -5.32 0.18 -23.79
C SER A 80 -4.29 0.42 -22.69
N TYR A 81 -3.69 -0.68 -22.22
CA TYR A 81 -2.53 -0.64 -21.32
C TYR A 81 -1.28 -0.24 -22.10
N VAL A 82 -0.56 0.76 -21.62
CA VAL A 82 0.58 1.35 -22.34
C VAL A 82 1.82 1.31 -21.45
N LYS A 83 2.94 0.86 -22.01
CA LYS A 83 4.28 1.08 -21.47
C LYS A 83 4.75 2.45 -21.94
N GLY A 84 5.16 3.28 -20.98
CA GLY A 84 5.86 4.53 -21.23
C GLY A 84 7.35 4.40 -20.91
N GLU A 85 8.18 5.16 -21.62
CA GLU A 85 9.60 5.34 -21.29
C GLU A 85 9.92 6.83 -21.38
N ILE A 86 10.45 7.40 -20.30
CA ILE A 86 10.90 8.81 -20.25
C ILE A 86 12.41 8.85 -20.34
N SER A 87 12.95 9.74 -21.18
CA SER A 87 14.37 10.09 -21.21
C SER A 87 14.60 11.49 -20.62
N TYR A 88 15.54 11.60 -19.70
CA TYR A 88 15.90 12.86 -19.06
C TYR A 88 17.41 12.94 -18.72
N LYS A 89 17.88 14.12 -18.33
CA LYS A 89 19.28 14.35 -17.96
C LYS A 89 19.46 14.50 -16.47
N ILE A 90 20.48 13.83 -15.94
CA ILE A 90 21.08 14.07 -14.62
C ILE A 90 22.50 14.61 -14.88
N GLY A 91 22.65 15.94 -14.72
CA GLY A 91 23.87 16.63 -15.14
C GLY A 91 24.11 16.47 -16.65
N LEU A 92 25.20 15.79 -17.02
CA LEU A 92 25.56 15.51 -18.42
C LEU A 92 25.13 14.13 -18.91
N LYS A 93 24.65 13.25 -18.01
CA LYS A 93 24.25 11.89 -18.35
C LYS A 93 22.78 11.85 -18.70
N GLU A 94 22.46 11.11 -19.75
CA GLU A 94 21.09 10.74 -20.07
C GLU A 94 20.70 9.48 -19.28
N LYS A 95 19.48 9.46 -18.75
CA LYS A 95 18.87 8.34 -18.04
C LYS A 95 17.49 8.10 -18.64
N THR A 96 17.13 6.82 -18.73
CA THR A 96 15.80 6.38 -19.16
C THR A 96 15.17 5.52 -18.09
N GLU A 97 13.88 5.67 -17.86
CA GLU A 97 13.10 4.80 -16.98
C GLU A 97 11.74 4.48 -17.58
N ASP A 98 11.22 3.31 -17.24
CA ASP A 98 9.92 2.84 -17.68
C ASP A 98 8.81 3.18 -16.67
N PHE A 99 7.63 3.51 -17.18
CA PHE A 99 6.38 3.65 -16.44
C PHE A 99 5.24 2.94 -17.17
N PHE A 100 4.10 2.75 -16.50
CA PHE A 100 2.96 2.03 -17.04
C PHE A 100 1.68 2.85 -16.87
N LEU A 101 0.84 2.82 -17.90
CA LEU A 101 -0.40 3.57 -17.97
C LEU A 101 -1.56 2.60 -18.16
N GLU A 102 -2.60 2.78 -17.37
CA GLU A 102 -3.83 2.03 -17.47
C GLU A 102 -4.80 2.73 -18.44
N PRO A 103 -5.81 2.04 -18.99
CA PRO A 103 -6.88 2.70 -19.71
C PRO A 103 -7.52 3.80 -18.84
N SER A 104 -7.63 5.02 -19.38
CA SER A 104 -8.09 6.20 -18.62
C SER A 104 -9.52 6.64 -18.95
N GLY A 105 -10.16 5.98 -19.91
CA GLY A 105 -11.50 6.33 -20.38
C GLY A 105 -11.55 7.69 -21.10
N GLU A 106 -12.76 8.22 -21.28
CA GLU A 106 -12.98 9.39 -22.15
C GLU A 106 -12.47 10.73 -21.58
N ASN A 107 -12.34 10.83 -20.25
CA ASN A 107 -12.04 12.10 -19.55
C ASN A 107 -10.54 12.42 -19.49
N GLY A 108 -9.67 11.46 -19.79
CA GLY A 108 -8.23 11.57 -19.60
C GLY A 108 -7.82 11.60 -18.13
N VAL A 109 -6.56 11.26 -17.87
CA VAL A 109 -5.99 11.20 -16.52
C VAL A 109 -4.53 11.63 -16.56
N THR A 110 -4.01 12.09 -15.42
CA THR A 110 -2.58 12.33 -15.23
C THR A 110 -1.96 11.17 -14.47
N PHE A 111 -0.98 10.51 -15.07
CA PHE A 111 -0.06 9.63 -14.34
C PHE A 111 1.04 10.50 -13.73
N TYR A 112 1.40 10.23 -12.49
CA TYR A 112 2.52 10.89 -11.85
C TYR A 112 3.57 9.87 -11.40
N SER A 113 4.84 10.27 -11.46
CA SER A 113 5.94 9.48 -10.91
C SER A 113 7.06 10.37 -10.40
N PHE A 114 7.67 9.97 -9.28
CA PHE A 114 9.04 10.37 -9.00
C PHE A 114 10.00 9.70 -9.98
N ILE A 115 11.10 10.39 -10.28
CA ILE A 115 12.21 9.78 -11.02
C ILE A 115 12.92 8.73 -10.16
N ASP A 116 13.56 7.77 -10.81
CA ASP A 116 14.41 6.77 -10.18
C ASP A 116 15.49 7.45 -9.33
N ASP A 117 15.77 6.85 -8.16
CA ASP A 117 16.77 7.29 -7.18
C ASP A 117 16.46 8.67 -6.56
N CYS A 118 15.20 9.15 -6.63
CA CYS A 118 14.81 10.44 -6.04
C CYS A 118 15.05 10.51 -4.51
N LEU A 119 14.90 9.39 -3.80
CA LEU A 119 15.18 9.29 -2.36
C LEU A 119 16.67 9.42 -2.04
N ASP A 120 17.55 9.08 -2.99
CA ASP A 120 19.00 9.31 -2.90
C ASP A 120 19.38 10.77 -3.25
N GLY A 121 18.39 11.67 -3.35
CA GLY A 121 18.58 13.08 -3.68
C GLY A 121 18.86 13.35 -5.15
N VAL A 122 18.61 12.39 -6.05
CA VAL A 122 18.80 12.58 -7.50
C VAL A 122 17.84 13.64 -8.03
N LYS A 123 18.41 14.53 -8.85
CA LYS A 123 17.73 15.66 -9.48
C LYS A 123 18.05 15.69 -10.97
N ALA A 124 17.00 15.71 -11.79
CA ALA A 124 17.11 15.84 -13.23
C ALA A 124 16.96 17.30 -13.66
N THR A 125 17.48 17.69 -14.83
CA THR A 125 17.48 19.09 -15.29
C THR A 125 16.84 19.30 -16.65
N LYS A 126 16.63 18.23 -17.41
CA LYS A 126 16.02 18.29 -18.74
C LYS A 126 15.28 17.02 -19.07
N VAL A 127 14.09 17.13 -19.65
CA VAL A 127 13.40 15.99 -20.28
C VAL A 127 13.68 16.04 -21.79
N ASN A 128 14.15 14.92 -22.35
CA ASN A 128 14.49 14.82 -23.76
C ASN A 128 13.29 14.31 -24.57
N SER A 129 12.66 13.22 -24.11
CA SER A 129 11.56 12.57 -24.82
C SER A 129 10.73 11.71 -23.89
N VAL A 130 9.52 11.41 -24.33
CA VAL A 130 8.68 10.34 -23.81
C VAL A 130 8.26 9.43 -24.96
N SER A 131 8.19 8.14 -24.72
CA SER A 131 7.74 7.18 -25.71
C SER A 131 6.72 6.21 -25.14
N PHE A 132 5.87 5.67 -26.01
CA PHE A 132 4.69 4.91 -25.64
C PHE A 132 4.54 3.68 -26.55
N GLU A 133 4.17 2.55 -25.94
CA GLU A 133 3.97 1.27 -26.61
C GLU A 133 2.77 0.55 -25.97
N VAL A 134 1.84 0.00 -26.77
CA VAL A 134 0.72 -0.78 -26.23
C VAL A 134 1.23 -2.15 -25.78
N LEU A 135 0.84 -2.54 -24.56
CA LEU A 135 1.23 -3.82 -23.96
C LEU A 135 0.26 -4.96 -24.26
N LYS A 136 -0.98 -4.63 -24.67
CA LYS A 136 -2.03 -5.61 -24.89
C LYS A 136 -2.97 -5.18 -26.02
N GLY A 137 -3.00 -5.99 -27.09
CA GLY A 137 -3.87 -5.77 -28.25
C GLY A 137 -3.47 -4.55 -29.07
N ASP A 138 -4.41 -4.04 -29.85
CA ASP A 138 -4.29 -2.74 -30.51
C ASP A 138 -4.91 -1.66 -29.60
N GLY A 139 -4.51 -0.41 -29.73
CA GLY A 139 -5.04 0.66 -28.88
C GLY A 139 -4.86 2.05 -29.45
N ASN A 140 -5.70 2.97 -28.97
CA ASN A 140 -5.59 4.40 -29.22
C ASN A 140 -5.00 5.08 -28.00
N PHE A 141 -4.04 5.96 -28.24
CA PHE A 141 -3.43 6.78 -27.21
C PHE A 141 -3.43 8.23 -27.64
N GLU A 142 -3.88 9.11 -26.74
CA GLU A 142 -3.79 10.55 -26.89
C GLU A 142 -2.84 11.08 -25.82
N PHE A 143 -1.67 11.55 -26.24
CA PHE A 143 -0.80 12.35 -25.37
C PHE A 143 -1.37 13.76 -25.32
N LEU A 144 -1.68 14.24 -24.11
CA LEU A 144 -2.32 15.54 -23.90
C LEU A 144 -1.37 16.57 -23.30
N GLY A 145 -0.34 16.14 -22.59
CA GLY A 145 0.61 17.04 -21.94
C GLY A 145 1.60 16.34 -21.03
N PHE A 146 2.61 17.10 -20.62
CA PHE A 146 3.65 16.67 -19.70
C PHE A 146 4.02 17.81 -18.76
N ASN A 147 4.24 17.51 -17.49
CA ASN A 147 4.69 18.46 -16.49
C ASN A 147 5.88 17.87 -15.71
N ALA A 148 6.82 18.73 -15.31
CA ALA A 148 7.92 18.39 -14.42
C ALA A 148 7.85 19.27 -13.17
N PHE A 149 8.16 18.70 -12.02
CA PHE A 149 7.98 19.32 -10.71
C PHE A 149 9.19 19.09 -9.81
N ASN A 150 9.41 20.06 -8.92
CA ASN A 150 10.22 19.92 -7.73
C ASN A 150 9.32 19.55 -6.56
N ARG A 151 9.53 18.38 -5.98
CA ARG A 151 8.84 17.97 -4.76
C ARG A 151 9.84 17.73 -3.64
N GLU A 152 9.55 18.28 -2.49
CA GLU A 152 10.19 17.82 -1.26
C GLU A 152 9.68 16.41 -0.96
N ILE A 153 10.61 15.53 -0.60
CA ILE A 153 10.31 14.15 -0.23
C ILE A 153 10.89 13.95 1.16
N PRO A 154 10.12 13.39 2.11
CA PRO A 154 10.65 12.99 3.40
C PRO A 154 11.87 12.07 3.25
N GLU A 155 12.82 12.16 4.18
CA GLU A 155 14.08 11.42 4.05
C GLU A 155 13.88 9.91 4.09
N GLN A 156 12.99 9.38 4.94
CA GLN A 156 12.76 7.94 5.03
C GLN A 156 11.36 7.63 5.54
N GLU A 157 11.08 7.96 6.79
CA GLU A 157 9.81 7.62 7.42
C GLU A 157 8.81 8.77 7.31
N VAL A 158 7.54 8.42 7.09
CA VAL A 158 6.42 9.36 7.15
C VAL A 158 5.50 8.91 8.27
N PHE A 159 5.23 9.81 9.20
CA PHE A 159 4.32 9.56 10.31
C PHE A 159 3.05 10.41 10.20
N ILE A 160 1.92 9.81 10.56
CA ILE A 160 0.67 10.49 10.87
C ILE A 160 0.20 10.05 12.25
N GLU A 161 -0.48 10.93 12.97
CA GLU A 161 -0.91 10.69 14.35
C GLU A 161 -2.39 11.05 14.51
N SER A 162 -3.10 10.28 15.33
CA SER A 162 -4.44 10.57 15.82
C SER A 162 -4.40 10.63 17.35
N ASP A 163 -5.55 10.75 18.02
CA ASP A 163 -5.57 10.64 19.49
C ASP A 163 -5.27 9.21 19.97
N GLU A 164 -5.45 8.18 19.11
CA GLU A 164 -5.33 6.76 19.48
C GLU A 164 -3.99 6.14 19.04
N TYR A 165 -3.55 6.49 17.83
CA TYR A 165 -2.43 5.83 17.16
C TYR A 165 -1.44 6.79 16.55
N LYS A 166 -0.17 6.40 16.61
CA LYS A 166 0.88 6.88 15.71
C LYS A 166 1.16 5.82 14.66
N LEU A 167 1.08 6.21 13.40
CA LEU A 167 1.23 5.33 12.24
C LEU A 167 2.39 5.80 11.38
N GLY A 168 3.21 4.88 10.89
CA GLY A 168 4.34 5.21 10.02
C GLY A 168 4.53 4.26 8.85
N VAL A 169 4.94 4.83 7.73
CA VAL A 169 5.41 4.09 6.54
C VAL A 169 6.87 4.41 6.27
N ASP A 170 7.61 3.46 5.71
CA ASP A 170 9.02 3.65 5.33
C ASP A 170 9.15 3.75 3.81
N LEU A 171 9.56 4.93 3.30
CA LEU A 171 9.76 5.18 1.87
C LEU A 171 10.92 4.37 1.30
N HIS A 172 11.89 3.98 2.12
CA HIS A 172 12.96 3.05 1.76
C HIS A 172 12.52 1.58 1.80
N TRP A 173 11.27 1.29 2.18
CA TRP A 173 10.62 0.00 1.97
C TRP A 173 9.29 0.17 1.24
N GLY A 174 9.32 0.85 0.09
CA GLY A 174 8.17 0.97 -0.82
C GLY A 174 6.93 1.63 -0.20
N GLY A 175 7.09 2.35 0.92
CA GLY A 175 6.01 2.95 1.69
C GLY A 175 5.06 1.92 2.31
N ALA A 176 5.54 0.71 2.58
CA ALA A 176 4.81 -0.27 3.38
C ALA A 176 4.67 0.19 4.84
N LEU A 177 3.65 -0.32 5.52
CA LEU A 177 3.39 0.03 6.90
C LEU A 177 4.45 -0.63 7.80
N SER A 178 5.27 0.20 8.43
CA SER A 178 6.44 -0.20 9.21
C SER A 178 6.37 0.21 10.68
N TYR A 179 5.36 1.02 11.04
CA TYR A 179 5.19 1.52 12.39
C TYR A 179 3.72 1.63 12.78
N LEU A 180 3.37 1.08 13.95
CA LEU A 180 2.13 1.34 14.66
C LEU A 180 2.42 1.37 16.15
N GLU A 181 2.09 2.47 16.81
CA GLU A 181 2.15 2.63 18.27
C GLU A 181 0.74 2.98 18.77
N ASP A 182 0.30 2.28 19.80
CA ASP A 182 -0.91 2.61 20.56
C ASP A 182 -0.56 3.60 21.67
N MET A 183 -1.14 4.80 21.59
CA MET A 183 -0.79 5.91 22.48
C MET A 183 -1.66 5.98 23.74
N ASN A 184 -2.70 5.13 23.84
CA ASN A 184 -3.71 5.21 24.90
C ASN A 184 -3.75 3.99 25.83
N SER A 185 -3.08 2.90 25.47
CA SER A 185 -3.09 1.64 26.23
C SER A 185 -1.90 1.46 27.19
N ASN A 186 -1.02 2.47 27.30
CA ASN A 186 0.22 2.40 28.10
C ASN A 186 1.02 1.12 27.82
N VAL A 187 1.30 0.87 26.54
CA VAL A 187 2.02 -0.32 26.09
C VAL A 187 3.50 -0.18 26.44
N GLN A 188 4.04 -1.17 27.12
CA GLN A 188 5.42 -1.16 27.60
C GLN A 188 6.13 -2.45 27.22
N ALA A 189 7.41 -2.34 26.88
CA ALA A 189 8.31 -3.47 26.80
C ALA A 189 9.09 -3.61 28.11
N VAL A 190 9.24 -4.83 28.60
CA VAL A 190 9.99 -5.14 29.82
C VAL A 190 10.95 -6.30 29.58
N SER A 191 12.06 -6.33 30.30
CA SER A 191 12.96 -7.49 30.30
C SER A 191 12.63 -8.46 31.44
N VAL A 192 12.35 -9.71 31.07
CA VAL A 192 12.04 -10.82 31.99
C VAL A 192 12.90 -12.01 31.59
N ASP A 193 13.76 -12.46 32.51
CA ASP A 193 14.68 -13.59 32.30
C ASP A 193 15.55 -13.49 31.03
N GLY A 194 15.88 -12.26 30.62
CA GLY A 194 16.72 -11.97 29.44
C GLY A 194 15.94 -11.83 28.13
N PHE A 195 14.62 -12.02 28.14
CA PHE A 195 13.74 -11.84 26.99
C PHE A 195 12.86 -10.60 27.14
N ILE A 196 12.36 -10.09 26.03
CA ILE A 196 11.43 -8.96 26.01
C ILE A 196 9.99 -9.46 26.00
N LYS A 197 9.19 -8.91 26.91
CA LYS A 197 7.73 -9.07 26.96
C LYS A 197 7.10 -7.72 26.70
N VAL A 198 5.99 -7.70 25.97
CA VAL A 198 5.24 -6.48 25.66
C VAL A 198 3.80 -6.66 26.09
N ASP A 199 3.28 -5.67 26.82
CA ASP A 199 1.88 -5.66 27.24
C ASP A 199 1.45 -4.25 27.67
N SER A 200 0.14 -4.04 27.85
CA SER A 200 -0.37 -2.87 28.55
C SER A 200 0.07 -2.91 30.02
N ASN A 201 0.66 -1.83 30.53
CA ASN A 201 1.17 -1.75 31.90
C ASN A 201 2.16 -2.89 32.26
N ALA A 202 3.00 -3.32 31.31
CA ALA A 202 3.88 -4.47 31.49
C ALA A 202 4.79 -4.34 32.72
N ALA A 203 5.27 -3.14 33.06
CA ALA A 203 6.12 -2.92 34.24
C ALA A 203 5.42 -3.37 35.54
N GLU A 204 4.13 -3.04 35.69
CA GLU A 204 3.33 -3.46 36.84
C GLU A 204 3.07 -4.98 36.79
N ARG A 205 2.63 -5.48 35.63
CA ARG A 205 2.24 -6.89 35.43
C ARG A 205 3.40 -7.85 35.71
N TYR A 206 4.60 -7.52 35.24
CA TYR A 206 5.82 -8.31 35.42
C TYR A 206 6.66 -7.92 36.64
N LYS A 207 6.28 -6.86 37.36
CA LYS A 207 6.99 -6.35 38.55
C LYS A 207 8.45 -6.03 38.25
N THR A 208 8.68 -5.35 37.14
CA THR A 208 10.01 -4.92 36.66
C THR A 208 9.91 -3.52 36.04
N GLU A 209 11.05 -2.92 35.70
CA GLU A 209 11.07 -1.61 35.05
C GLU A 209 10.80 -1.74 33.55
N SER A 210 10.05 -0.77 33.01
CA SER A 210 9.92 -0.61 31.55
C SER A 210 11.28 -0.30 30.95
N VAL A 211 11.59 -0.94 29.84
CA VAL A 211 12.79 -0.66 29.03
C VAL A 211 12.46 0.11 27.76
N ASN A 212 11.17 0.20 27.40
CA ASN A 212 10.67 0.97 26.28
C ASN A 212 9.16 1.26 26.48
N ASP A 213 8.77 2.54 26.44
CA ASP A 213 7.38 3.00 26.58
C ASP A 213 6.76 3.46 25.25
N ASN A 214 7.50 3.37 24.14
CA ASN A 214 7.08 3.75 22.79
C ASN A 214 7.22 2.54 21.85
N VAL A 215 6.46 1.49 22.15
CA VAL A 215 6.61 0.20 21.49
C VAL A 215 5.96 0.23 20.11
N ASN A 216 6.77 0.02 19.06
CA ASN A 216 6.26 -0.28 17.73
C ASN A 216 5.75 -1.72 17.67
N LEU A 217 4.50 -1.90 17.24
CA LEU A 217 3.83 -3.19 17.20
C LEU A 217 4.08 -3.96 15.88
N ILE A 218 4.56 -3.28 14.84
CA ILE A 218 4.85 -3.85 13.53
C ILE A 218 6.31 -4.28 13.50
N ASN A 219 6.59 -5.52 13.07
CA ASN A 219 8.00 -5.90 12.85
C ASN A 219 8.54 -5.10 11.66
N ARG A 220 9.82 -4.76 11.72
CA ARG A 220 10.54 -4.01 10.69
C ARG A 220 12.02 -4.38 10.66
N PHE A 221 12.32 -5.66 10.89
CA PHE A 221 13.69 -6.16 10.87
C PHE A 221 14.32 -6.08 9.47
N ASP A 222 13.50 -6.27 8.44
CA ASP A 222 13.88 -6.33 7.03
C ASP A 222 12.67 -5.95 6.13
N PRO A 223 12.83 -5.67 4.82
CA PRO A 223 11.72 -5.26 3.95
C PRO A 223 10.65 -6.33 3.73
N GLY A 224 10.90 -7.58 4.09
CA GLY A 224 9.94 -8.68 3.99
C GLY A 224 9.02 -8.79 5.22
N ARG A 225 9.44 -8.26 6.37
CA ARG A 225 8.67 -8.30 7.63
C ARG A 225 8.08 -6.94 7.91
N LEU A 226 6.90 -6.68 7.34
CA LEU A 226 6.12 -5.44 7.47
C LEU A 226 4.61 -5.79 7.39
N VAL A 227 3.71 -4.80 7.46
CA VAL A 227 2.31 -5.00 7.03
C VAL A 227 2.16 -4.49 5.61
N GLN A 228 2.02 -5.41 4.64
CA GLN A 228 2.25 -5.09 3.24
C GLN A 228 1.55 -6.01 2.24
N GLN A 229 1.48 -5.53 0.99
CA GLN A 229 1.02 -6.32 -0.14
C GLN A 229 2.09 -7.31 -0.62
N SER A 230 1.67 -8.56 -0.85
CA SER A 230 2.47 -9.63 -1.43
C SER A 230 1.57 -10.48 -2.33
N TYR A 231 1.93 -10.61 -3.60
CA TYR A 231 1.15 -11.38 -4.58
C TYR A 231 1.99 -12.48 -5.18
N TYR A 232 1.35 -13.58 -5.56
CA TYR A 232 2.01 -14.75 -6.14
C TYR A 232 1.48 -15.01 -7.55
N GLY A 233 2.40 -15.15 -8.50
CA GLY A 233 2.12 -15.41 -9.90
C GLY A 233 2.66 -16.76 -10.38
N THR A 234 2.96 -16.82 -11.67
CA THR A 234 3.44 -18.03 -12.33
C THR A 234 4.91 -18.36 -12.00
N ASP A 235 5.28 -19.62 -12.20
CA ASP A 235 6.66 -20.10 -12.30
C ASP A 235 7.17 -20.14 -13.75
N LYS A 236 6.32 -19.82 -14.74
CA LYS A 236 6.67 -19.75 -16.17
C LYS A 236 7.26 -18.40 -16.55
N TYR A 237 8.27 -17.98 -15.80
CA TYR A 237 9.06 -16.78 -16.04
C TYR A 237 10.51 -17.03 -15.59
N ASP A 238 11.37 -16.02 -15.67
CA ASP A 238 12.74 -16.10 -15.15
C ASP A 238 12.73 -16.02 -13.60
N THR A 239 12.58 -17.18 -12.96
CA THR A 239 12.40 -17.37 -11.51
C THR A 239 13.66 -17.06 -10.70
N GLY A 240 13.46 -16.55 -9.48
CA GLY A 240 14.51 -16.45 -8.45
C GLY A 240 14.60 -17.70 -7.55
N ILE A 241 15.51 -17.65 -6.57
CA ILE A 241 15.67 -18.70 -5.54
C ILE A 241 15.46 -18.09 -4.16
N PHE A 242 14.62 -18.71 -3.33
CA PHE A 242 14.44 -18.35 -1.92
C PHE A 242 14.46 -19.62 -1.06
N MET A 243 15.26 -19.62 0.01
CA MET A 243 15.45 -20.78 0.90
C MET A 243 15.72 -22.08 0.13
N ASP A 244 16.67 -22.06 -0.81
CA ASP A 244 17.02 -23.19 -1.69
C ASP A 244 15.89 -23.72 -2.61
N ASN A 245 14.76 -23.01 -2.71
CA ASN A 245 13.64 -23.36 -3.56
C ASN A 245 13.48 -22.38 -4.72
N VAL A 246 13.07 -22.90 -5.89
CA VAL A 246 12.62 -22.06 -7.00
C VAL A 246 11.40 -21.26 -6.55
N TRP A 247 11.52 -19.93 -6.65
CA TRP A 247 10.46 -19.02 -6.24
C TRP A 247 9.69 -18.53 -7.46
N ARG A 248 8.36 -18.60 -7.36
CA ARG A 248 7.46 -18.04 -8.37
C ARG A 248 7.50 -16.52 -8.35
N TYR A 249 6.94 -15.89 -9.37
CA TYR A 249 6.81 -14.44 -9.44
C TYR A 249 6.12 -13.92 -8.19
N ASN A 250 6.81 -13.06 -7.43
CA ASN A 250 6.31 -12.56 -6.17
C ASN A 250 6.63 -11.08 -5.97
N PRO A 251 5.82 -10.16 -6.52
CA PRO A 251 5.91 -8.74 -6.23
C PRO A 251 5.61 -8.49 -4.74
N VAL A 252 6.53 -7.81 -4.04
CA VAL A 252 6.40 -7.45 -2.62
C VAL A 252 6.58 -5.94 -2.44
N GLN A 253 5.66 -5.31 -1.70
CA GLN A 253 5.62 -3.85 -1.56
C GLN A 253 6.91 -3.28 -0.96
N GLY A 254 7.42 -3.89 0.11
CA GLY A 254 8.57 -3.43 0.88
C GLY A 254 9.88 -3.50 0.11
N GLY A 255 10.09 -4.61 -0.61
CA GLY A 255 11.37 -4.88 -1.24
C GLY A 255 11.59 -6.37 -1.49
N ASN A 256 12.85 -6.79 -1.52
CA ASN A 256 13.25 -8.16 -1.79
C ASN A 256 14.06 -8.78 -0.62
N GLN A 257 14.38 -10.08 -0.74
CA GLN A 257 15.17 -10.81 0.25
C GLN A 257 16.61 -10.28 0.42
N PHE A 258 17.10 -9.44 -0.49
CA PHE A 258 18.46 -8.91 -0.49
C PHE A 258 18.56 -7.57 0.28
N GLY A 259 17.43 -7.07 0.78
CA GLY A 259 17.36 -5.79 1.50
C GLY A 259 17.16 -4.58 0.59
N ASP A 260 16.87 -4.78 -0.70
CA ASP A 260 16.62 -3.69 -1.64
C ASP A 260 15.19 -3.15 -1.52
N ALA A 261 15.05 -1.85 -1.74
CA ALA A 261 13.80 -1.10 -1.65
C ALA A 261 12.99 -1.11 -2.96
N SER A 262 11.68 -1.22 -2.85
CA SER A 262 10.76 -0.89 -3.95
C SER A 262 10.76 0.61 -4.27
N LYS A 263 10.62 0.98 -5.56
CA LYS A 263 10.63 2.38 -6.00
C LYS A 263 9.33 3.09 -5.60
N ILE A 264 9.44 4.23 -4.93
CA ILE A 264 8.30 5.16 -4.75
C ILE A 264 7.98 5.85 -6.07
N VAL A 265 6.71 5.76 -6.48
CA VAL A 265 6.15 6.35 -7.69
C VAL A 265 5.37 7.61 -7.33
N ASP A 266 4.46 7.52 -6.37
CA ASP A 266 3.71 8.69 -5.89
C ASP A 266 3.55 8.63 -4.37
N LEU A 267 3.50 9.80 -3.75
CA LEU A 267 3.38 9.99 -2.31
C LEU A 267 2.47 11.20 -2.08
N ARG A 268 1.44 11.02 -1.25
CA ARG A 268 0.59 12.10 -0.76
C ARG A 268 0.39 11.93 0.73
N ILE A 269 0.58 13.03 1.45
CA ILE A 269 0.52 13.05 2.90
C ILE A 269 -0.49 14.12 3.25
N ASP A 270 -1.55 13.70 3.91
CA ASP A 270 -2.56 14.56 4.48
C ASP A 270 -2.56 14.41 6.01
N GLU A 271 -3.33 15.21 6.72
CA GLU A 271 -3.33 15.22 8.20
C GLU A 271 -3.69 13.87 8.83
N ASN A 272 -4.52 13.06 8.15
CA ASN A 272 -5.01 11.79 8.68
C ASN A 272 -4.82 10.59 7.73
N SER A 273 -4.07 10.77 6.64
CA SER A 273 -3.81 9.69 5.69
C SER A 273 -2.50 9.82 4.95
N VAL A 274 -1.90 8.69 4.63
CA VAL A 274 -0.75 8.58 3.73
C VAL A 274 -1.15 7.69 2.55
N TYR A 275 -1.04 8.22 1.34
CA TYR A 275 -1.15 7.46 0.10
C TYR A 275 0.24 7.22 -0.48
N ILE A 276 0.49 5.96 -0.84
CA ILE A 276 1.70 5.49 -1.48
C ILE A 276 1.32 4.80 -2.78
N LYS A 277 2.09 5.08 -3.84
CA LYS A 277 2.21 4.22 -5.01
C LYS A 277 3.66 3.82 -5.15
N CYS A 278 3.94 2.53 -5.32
CA CYS A 278 5.28 2.03 -5.58
C CYS A 278 5.30 1.06 -6.77
N ARG A 279 6.50 0.86 -7.32
CA ARG A 279 6.82 -0.30 -8.17
C ARG A 279 7.52 -1.33 -7.31
N PRO A 280 6.87 -2.47 -6.99
CA PRO A 280 7.44 -3.46 -6.11
C PRO A 280 8.59 -4.24 -6.77
N LEU A 281 9.48 -4.79 -5.95
CA LEU A 281 10.50 -5.75 -6.38
C LEU A 281 9.95 -7.18 -6.37
N ASP A 282 10.57 -8.06 -7.17
CA ASP A 282 10.36 -9.49 -7.05
C ASP A 282 11.14 -10.01 -5.83
N TRP A 283 10.46 -10.63 -4.88
CA TRP A 283 11.02 -11.09 -3.61
C TRP A 283 12.33 -11.87 -3.80
N ALA A 284 12.37 -12.73 -4.82
CA ALA A 284 13.46 -13.68 -4.99
C ALA A 284 14.57 -13.20 -5.93
N LYS A 285 14.55 -11.94 -6.36
CA LYS A 285 15.49 -11.39 -7.36
C LYS A 285 16.13 -10.07 -6.90
N GLU A 286 17.32 -9.78 -7.44
CA GLU A 286 18.10 -8.57 -7.13
C GLU A 286 17.39 -7.27 -7.58
N LYS A 287 17.86 -6.11 -7.10
CA LYS A 287 17.25 -4.79 -7.32
C LYS A 287 16.90 -4.46 -8.78
N GLU A 288 17.67 -4.95 -9.74
CA GLU A 288 17.45 -4.69 -11.17
C GLU A 288 16.14 -5.30 -11.68
N PHE A 289 15.57 -6.27 -10.96
CA PHE A 289 14.33 -6.96 -11.31
C PHE A 289 13.10 -6.30 -10.70
N ILE A 290 12.97 -4.99 -10.92
CA ILE A 290 11.74 -4.26 -10.60
C ILE A 290 10.58 -4.80 -11.43
N THR A 291 9.49 -5.13 -10.76
CA THR A 291 8.37 -5.79 -11.43
C THR A 291 7.63 -4.80 -12.35
N PRO A 292 7.06 -5.25 -13.46
CA PRO A 292 6.17 -4.43 -14.30
C PRO A 292 4.79 -4.37 -13.64
N SER A 293 4.71 -3.82 -12.42
CA SER A 293 3.47 -3.73 -11.65
C SER A 293 3.44 -2.45 -10.83
N TYR A 294 2.26 -2.08 -10.34
CA TYR A 294 2.09 -1.06 -9.32
C TYR A 294 1.34 -1.61 -8.13
N MET A 295 1.80 -1.21 -6.94
CA MET A 295 1.07 -1.33 -5.69
C MET A 295 0.73 0.06 -5.19
N GLU A 296 -0.52 0.25 -4.82
CA GLU A 296 -1.04 1.45 -4.19
C GLU A 296 -1.58 1.07 -2.80
N ALA A 297 -1.31 1.90 -1.81
CA ALA A 297 -1.83 1.74 -0.46
C ALA A 297 -2.20 3.12 0.10
N THR A 298 -3.43 3.25 0.62
CA THR A 298 -3.84 4.41 1.41
C THR A 298 -4.05 3.97 2.85
N TYR A 299 -3.22 4.47 3.77
CA TYR A 299 -3.36 4.24 5.20
C TYR A 299 -4.05 5.43 5.83
N LYS A 300 -5.10 5.20 6.61
CA LYS A 300 -5.95 6.25 7.18
C LYS A 300 -6.54 5.85 8.52
N PHE A 301 -6.72 6.82 9.42
CA PHE A 301 -7.48 6.61 10.66
C PHE A 301 -9.00 6.64 10.42
N GLU A 302 -9.71 5.65 10.95
CA GLU A 302 -11.17 5.57 11.01
C GLU A 302 -11.63 5.24 12.43
N GLY A 303 -11.77 6.27 13.27
CA GLY A 303 -12.07 6.07 14.69
C GLY A 303 -10.92 5.36 15.40
N LYS A 304 -11.20 4.21 16.02
CA LYS A 304 -10.21 3.33 16.68
C LYS A 304 -9.57 2.30 15.74
N LEU A 305 -9.65 2.54 14.43
CA LEU A 305 -9.11 1.64 13.42
C LEU A 305 -8.09 2.37 12.56
N VAL A 306 -7.07 1.63 12.16
CA VAL A 306 -6.25 1.98 11.00
C VAL A 306 -6.83 1.22 9.81
N LYS A 307 -7.38 1.93 8.85
CA LYS A 307 -7.83 1.38 7.57
C LYS A 307 -6.71 1.50 6.55
N ALA A 308 -6.45 0.41 5.84
CA ALA A 308 -5.64 0.41 4.63
C ALA A 308 -6.50 0.01 3.44
N THR A 309 -6.47 0.83 2.38
CA THR A 309 -7.04 0.48 1.08
C THR A 309 -5.91 0.18 0.12
N CYS A 310 -5.82 -1.07 -0.33
CA CYS A 310 -4.75 -1.59 -1.16
C CYS A 310 -5.25 -1.86 -2.57
N ARG A 311 -4.43 -1.52 -3.56
CA ARG A 311 -4.71 -1.80 -4.98
C ARG A 311 -3.45 -2.28 -5.67
N PHE A 312 -3.61 -3.29 -6.52
CA PHE A 312 -2.53 -3.88 -7.29
C PHE A 312 -2.92 -4.04 -8.75
N VAL A 313 -2.00 -3.72 -9.65
CA VAL A 313 -2.11 -4.00 -11.08
C VAL A 313 -0.77 -4.48 -11.62
N ASP A 314 -0.80 -5.64 -12.28
CA ASP A 314 0.35 -6.22 -12.97
C ASP A 314 0.28 -5.95 -14.47
N PHE A 315 1.41 -5.64 -15.10
CA PHE A 315 1.58 -5.36 -16.53
C PHE A 315 2.57 -6.34 -17.19
N SER A 316 2.93 -7.44 -16.52
CA SER A 316 3.96 -8.37 -17.01
C SER A 316 3.54 -9.11 -18.27
N GLY A 317 2.24 -9.34 -18.44
CA GLY A 317 1.71 -10.25 -19.46
C GLY A 317 2.06 -11.71 -19.22
N TYR A 318 2.54 -12.05 -18.02
CA TYR A 318 2.84 -13.43 -17.66
C TYR A 318 1.59 -14.30 -17.65
N PRO A 319 1.73 -15.61 -17.94
CA PRO A 319 0.62 -16.55 -17.89
C PRO A 319 -0.09 -16.52 -16.54
N GLU A 320 -1.42 -16.62 -16.60
CA GLU A 320 -2.24 -16.67 -15.41
C GLU A 320 -1.95 -17.94 -14.58
N ALA A 321 -1.92 -17.82 -13.25
CA ALA A 321 -1.64 -18.91 -12.32
C ALA A 321 -2.54 -18.83 -11.09
N GLU A 322 -3.11 -19.96 -10.66
CA GLU A 322 -3.85 -20.06 -9.40
C GLU A 322 -2.87 -20.08 -8.23
N SER A 323 -3.10 -19.25 -7.23
CA SER A 323 -2.30 -19.23 -6.01
C SER A 323 -2.99 -18.52 -4.87
N ASP A 324 -2.57 -18.87 -3.66
CA ASP A 324 -2.92 -18.15 -2.43
C ASP A 324 -2.24 -16.76 -2.49
N GLN A 325 -3.03 -15.69 -2.45
CA GLN A 325 -2.56 -14.30 -2.38
C GLN A 325 -2.62 -13.80 -0.94
N GLU A 326 -1.69 -12.94 -0.54
CA GLU A 326 -1.62 -12.39 0.83
C GLU A 326 -2.21 -10.98 0.87
N LEU A 327 -3.35 -10.83 1.55
CA LEU A 327 -4.19 -9.64 1.52
C LEU A 327 -4.52 -9.11 2.94
N PRO A 328 -3.53 -8.72 3.78
CA PRO A 328 -2.10 -8.55 3.50
C PRO A 328 -1.22 -9.68 4.07
N ALA A 329 0.08 -9.59 3.84
CA ALA A 329 1.08 -10.14 4.75
C ALA A 329 1.18 -9.22 5.98
N PHE A 330 0.97 -9.77 7.17
CA PHE A 330 0.91 -9.05 8.43
C PHE A 330 1.98 -9.58 9.39
N TYR A 331 3.06 -8.83 9.56
CA TYR A 331 4.13 -9.14 10.51
C TYR A 331 4.07 -8.19 11.72
N CYS A 332 3.82 -8.76 12.90
CA CYS A 332 3.92 -8.05 14.16
C CYS A 332 5.10 -8.56 15.00
N ILE A 333 5.40 -7.84 16.07
CA ILE A 333 6.45 -8.22 17.01
C ILE A 333 6.17 -9.58 17.67
N GLU A 334 7.20 -10.39 17.87
CA GLU A 334 7.07 -11.72 18.49
C GLU A 334 6.58 -11.73 19.93
N PRO A 335 6.86 -10.72 20.80
CA PRO A 335 6.27 -10.69 22.14
C PRO A 335 4.75 -10.85 22.17
N PHE A 336 4.05 -10.59 21.05
CA PHE A 336 2.72 -11.10 20.80
C PHE A 336 2.79 -12.42 20.02
N ASN A 337 2.73 -13.55 20.71
CA ASN A 337 2.92 -14.88 20.11
C ASN A 337 1.76 -15.85 20.40
N GLU A 338 0.66 -15.40 20.99
CA GLU A 338 -0.57 -16.20 21.10
C GLU A 338 -1.56 -15.82 20.01
N PHE A 339 -1.74 -16.71 19.04
CA PHE A 339 -2.66 -16.49 17.92
C PHE A 339 -4.11 -16.72 18.37
N VAL A 340 -5.00 -15.78 18.05
CA VAL A 340 -6.41 -15.80 18.47
C VAL A 340 -7.31 -15.49 17.27
N TYR A 341 -8.41 -16.24 17.15
CA TYR A 341 -9.42 -16.03 16.12
C TYR A 341 -10.79 -16.58 16.57
N TYR A 342 -11.85 -16.27 15.81
CA TYR A 342 -13.16 -16.88 16.04
C TYR A 342 -13.33 -18.19 15.25
N GLY A 343 -13.13 -19.34 15.89
CA GLY A 343 -13.27 -20.67 15.27
C GLY A 343 -14.68 -21.26 15.27
N GLY A 344 -15.70 -20.50 15.70
CA GLY A 344 -17.09 -20.97 15.77
C GLY A 344 -17.87 -20.84 14.46
N ASP A 345 -19.10 -21.34 14.44
CA ASP A 345 -19.99 -21.36 13.26
C ASP A 345 -21.07 -20.26 13.26
N LYS A 346 -21.08 -19.39 14.27
CA LYS A 346 -22.07 -18.32 14.48
C LYS A 346 -21.37 -16.98 14.70
N PRO A 347 -20.87 -16.35 13.63
CA PRO A 347 -20.11 -15.11 13.76
C PRO A 347 -20.93 -14.02 14.44
N TRP A 348 -20.25 -13.17 15.19
CA TRP A 348 -20.76 -11.99 15.86
C TRP A 348 -21.81 -12.23 16.95
N THR A 349 -21.95 -13.47 17.43
CA THR A 349 -22.82 -13.82 18.56
C THR A 349 -22.09 -13.86 19.92
N ASN A 350 -20.87 -13.30 19.99
CA ASN A 350 -19.99 -13.37 21.16
C ASN A 350 -19.70 -14.81 21.62
N GLY A 351 -19.59 -15.75 20.67
CA GLY A 351 -19.13 -17.11 20.99
C GLY A 351 -17.66 -17.14 21.39
N ASP A 352 -17.23 -18.24 22.00
CA ASP A 352 -15.86 -18.42 22.48
C ASP A 352 -14.83 -18.27 21.35
N LEU A 353 -13.68 -17.68 21.68
CA LEU A 353 -12.54 -17.55 20.78
C LEU A 353 -11.68 -18.82 20.85
N THR A 354 -10.97 -19.10 19.76
CA THR A 354 -9.96 -20.16 19.69
C THR A 354 -8.59 -19.53 19.83
N GLU A 355 -7.71 -20.16 20.62
CA GLU A 355 -6.33 -19.74 20.82
C GLU A 355 -5.36 -20.84 20.40
N GLU A 356 -4.27 -20.46 19.74
CA GLU A 356 -3.19 -21.34 19.30
C GLU A 356 -1.85 -20.84 19.87
N PRO A 357 -1.56 -21.11 21.16
CA PRO A 357 -0.44 -20.49 21.87
C PRO A 357 0.91 -21.15 21.61
N GLN A 358 0.99 -22.14 20.69
CA GLN A 358 2.20 -22.94 20.45
C GLN A 358 2.57 -23.00 18.97
N LEU A 359 2.12 -22.01 18.19
CA LEU A 359 2.55 -21.90 16.79
C LEU A 359 4.06 -21.71 16.71
N ILE A 360 4.64 -22.36 15.71
CA ILE A 360 6.05 -22.26 15.32
C ILE A 360 6.13 -21.65 13.92
N PHE A 361 7.34 -21.64 13.35
CA PHE A 361 7.58 -21.10 12.02
C PHE A 361 6.71 -21.81 10.97
N TRP A 362 5.97 -21.04 10.18
CA TRP A 362 4.93 -21.57 9.29
C TRP A 362 5.41 -22.62 8.28
N PRO A 363 6.62 -22.53 7.66
CA PRO A 363 7.09 -23.57 6.76
C PRO A 363 7.36 -24.88 7.51
N ASP A 364 7.91 -24.80 8.73
CA ASP A 364 8.20 -25.97 9.57
C ASP A 364 6.92 -26.63 10.11
N ALA A 365 5.87 -25.82 10.34
CA ALA A 365 4.55 -26.28 10.75
C ALA A 365 3.68 -26.77 9.58
N GLY A 366 4.16 -26.72 8.34
CA GLY A 366 3.41 -27.13 7.15
C GLY A 366 2.30 -26.17 6.73
N TYR A 367 2.51 -24.87 6.92
CA TYR A 367 1.60 -23.76 6.58
C TYR A 367 0.21 -23.91 7.23
N PRO A 368 0.11 -23.77 8.57
CA PRO A 368 -1.16 -23.92 9.29
C PRO A 368 -2.23 -22.96 8.76
N LYS A 369 -3.36 -23.52 8.33
CA LYS A 369 -4.53 -22.76 7.85
C LYS A 369 -5.62 -22.72 8.91
N PHE A 370 -6.14 -21.53 9.17
CA PHE A 370 -7.19 -21.25 10.14
C PHE A 370 -8.38 -20.60 9.44
N LYS A 371 -9.58 -20.89 9.95
CA LYS A 371 -10.81 -20.34 9.42
C LYS A 371 -11.54 -19.51 10.45
N SER A 372 -11.68 -18.22 10.19
CA SER A 372 -12.41 -17.27 11.03
C SER A 372 -13.62 -16.73 10.28
N LEU A 373 -14.84 -17.07 10.72
CA LEU A 373 -16.08 -16.56 10.10
C LEU A 373 -16.39 -15.11 10.48
N GLU A 374 -15.61 -14.52 11.39
CA GLU A 374 -15.66 -13.08 11.68
C GLU A 374 -14.60 -12.29 10.90
N ASN A 375 -13.87 -12.95 9.99
CA ASN A 375 -12.88 -12.35 9.09
C ASN A 375 -11.75 -11.59 9.79
N TRP A 376 -11.47 -11.90 11.06
CA TRP A 376 -10.34 -11.35 11.80
C TRP A 376 -9.55 -12.44 12.51
N ALA A 377 -8.29 -12.12 12.77
CA ALA A 377 -7.40 -12.83 13.68
C ALA A 377 -6.44 -11.83 14.35
N ALA A 378 -5.81 -12.24 15.45
CA ALA A 378 -4.90 -11.39 16.21
C ALA A 378 -3.75 -12.20 16.82
N PHE A 379 -2.70 -11.49 17.23
CA PHE A 379 -1.71 -11.98 18.18
C PHE A 379 -1.78 -11.15 19.46
N LYS A 380 -1.75 -11.82 20.61
CA LYS A 380 -1.67 -11.18 21.94
C LYS A 380 -0.46 -11.67 22.75
N GLY A 381 -0.19 -11.00 23.86
CA GLY A 381 0.72 -11.47 24.91
C GLY A 381 0.20 -12.72 25.64
N GLU A 382 0.90 -13.15 26.70
CA GLU A 382 0.74 -14.49 27.30
C GLU A 382 -0.38 -14.63 28.35
N PHE A 383 -1.13 -13.58 28.65
CA PHE A 383 -2.23 -13.62 29.62
C PHE A 383 -3.59 -13.57 28.93
N ASP A 384 -4.63 -14.04 29.60
CA ASP A 384 -6.02 -14.02 29.08
C ASP A 384 -6.48 -12.59 28.72
N ASP A 385 -6.05 -11.59 29.50
CA ASP A 385 -6.34 -10.17 29.32
C ASP A 385 -5.15 -9.38 28.73
N SER A 386 -4.21 -10.08 28.08
CA SER A 386 -3.07 -9.41 27.44
C SER A 386 -3.51 -8.53 26.28
N PHE A 387 -2.78 -7.43 26.14
CA PHE A 387 -2.82 -6.57 24.98
C PHE A 387 -2.30 -7.32 23.73
N GLY A 388 -2.80 -6.91 22.57
CA GLY A 388 -2.38 -7.44 21.28
C GLY A 388 -2.72 -6.52 20.13
N ILE A 389 -2.55 -7.07 18.92
CA ILE A 389 -2.84 -6.42 17.65
C ILE A 389 -3.59 -7.38 16.73
N GLY A 390 -4.66 -6.89 16.12
CA GLY A 390 -5.53 -7.65 15.23
C GLY A 390 -5.50 -7.13 13.80
N VAL A 391 -5.84 -8.02 12.86
CA VAL A 391 -6.13 -7.71 11.47
C VAL A 391 -7.51 -8.24 11.08
N TYR A 392 -8.30 -7.41 10.41
CA TYR A 392 -9.60 -7.76 9.82
C TYR A 392 -9.60 -7.41 8.34
N VAL A 393 -10.09 -8.34 7.51
CA VAL A 393 -10.18 -8.16 6.06
C VAL A 393 -11.58 -8.57 5.63
N PRO A 394 -12.43 -7.64 5.18
CA PRO A 394 -13.79 -7.97 4.75
C PRO A 394 -13.82 -9.13 3.76
N ASP A 395 -14.80 -10.02 3.95
CA ASP A 395 -15.08 -11.17 3.09
C ASP A 395 -13.97 -12.25 3.01
N GLN A 396 -12.91 -12.15 3.83
CA GLN A 396 -11.85 -13.15 3.89
C GLN A 396 -11.92 -13.98 5.19
N THR A 397 -12.11 -15.29 5.04
CA THR A 397 -12.22 -16.20 6.20
C THR A 397 -10.99 -17.04 6.45
N GLU A 398 -10.03 -17.07 5.53
CA GLU A 398 -8.89 -18.01 5.57
C GLU A 398 -7.61 -17.27 5.97
N PHE A 399 -6.88 -17.84 6.94
CA PHE A 399 -5.69 -17.24 7.53
C PHE A 399 -4.57 -18.28 7.56
N LEU A 400 -3.35 -17.88 7.22
CA LEU A 400 -2.12 -18.57 7.60
C LEU A 400 -1.54 -17.88 8.82
N ALA A 401 -0.98 -18.63 9.77
CA ALA A 401 -0.28 -18.02 10.88
C ALA A 401 0.93 -18.84 11.35
N GLY A 402 1.91 -18.17 11.95
CA GLY A 402 3.08 -18.80 12.55
C GLY A 402 3.91 -17.82 13.37
N VAL A 403 4.81 -18.35 14.20
CA VAL A 403 5.74 -17.57 15.02
C VAL A 403 7.16 -18.01 14.72
N PHE A 404 7.96 -17.11 14.17
CA PHE A 404 9.37 -17.35 13.89
C PHE A 404 10.22 -17.07 15.14
N ASN A 405 11.05 -18.04 15.54
CA ASN A 405 11.94 -17.96 16.70
C ASN A 405 11.22 -17.54 18.01
N ARG A 406 10.10 -18.21 18.30
CA ARG A 406 9.28 -17.97 19.49
C ARG A 406 10.09 -17.85 20.79
N GLU A 407 9.72 -16.90 21.64
CA GLU A 407 10.28 -16.65 22.97
C GLU A 407 11.80 -16.43 22.94
N THR A 408 12.29 -15.75 21.90
CA THR A 408 13.71 -15.42 21.77
C THR A 408 14.00 -13.94 21.51
N THR A 409 13.00 -13.06 21.51
CA THR A 409 13.24 -11.61 21.40
C THR A 409 14.04 -11.09 22.58
N THR A 410 15.16 -10.41 22.28
CA THR A 410 16.07 -9.83 23.27
C THR A 410 16.30 -8.34 23.08
N ASN A 411 15.94 -7.78 21.92
CA ASN A 411 16.07 -6.36 21.64
C ASN A 411 14.94 -5.56 22.31
N ILE A 412 15.30 -4.50 23.06
CA ILE A 412 14.35 -3.57 23.71
C ILE A 412 13.42 -2.87 22.70
N GLU A 413 13.83 -2.83 21.43
CA GLU A 413 13.02 -2.47 20.27
C GLU A 413 12.67 -3.79 19.52
N PRO A 414 11.63 -4.52 19.98
CA PRO A 414 11.32 -5.85 19.46
C PRO A 414 10.94 -5.85 17.98
N ASP A 415 10.52 -4.71 17.44
CA ASP A 415 10.27 -4.47 16.03
C ASP A 415 11.53 -4.56 15.17
N LYS A 416 12.71 -4.36 15.76
CA LYS A 416 14.02 -4.48 15.10
C LYS A 416 14.73 -5.80 15.43
N ASP A 417 14.01 -6.78 15.98
CA ASP A 417 14.55 -8.12 16.23
C ASP A 417 14.09 -9.11 15.16
N GLY A 418 14.87 -10.17 14.98
CA GLY A 418 14.59 -11.22 14.01
C GLY A 418 13.32 -12.04 14.28
N PRO A 419 12.97 -12.38 15.54
CA PRO A 419 11.73 -13.07 15.86
C PRO A 419 10.49 -12.25 15.49
N THR A 420 9.46 -12.92 14.95
CA THR A 420 8.22 -12.25 14.53
C THR A 420 7.02 -13.19 14.56
N SER A 421 5.84 -12.62 14.78
CA SER A 421 4.56 -13.30 14.61
C SER A 421 3.92 -12.89 13.29
N TYR A 422 3.40 -13.87 12.56
CA TYR A 422 2.98 -13.71 11.18
C TYR A 422 1.53 -14.14 10.99
N ILE A 423 0.74 -13.30 10.32
CA ILE A 423 -0.55 -13.63 9.74
C ILE A 423 -0.50 -13.35 8.25
N ALA A 424 -0.93 -14.30 7.42
CA ALA A 424 -1.34 -14.03 6.06
C ALA A 424 -2.85 -14.17 5.98
N VAL A 425 -3.55 -13.13 5.54
CA VAL A 425 -4.97 -13.28 5.17
C VAL A 425 -5.02 -13.71 3.72
N VAL A 426 -5.65 -14.86 3.44
CA VAL A 426 -5.46 -15.57 2.18
C VAL A 426 -6.71 -15.57 1.33
N GLU A 427 -6.56 -15.13 0.07
CA GLU A 427 -7.53 -15.38 -0.99
C GLU A 427 -6.92 -16.32 -2.03
N HIS A 428 -7.55 -17.48 -2.27
CA HIS A 428 -7.16 -18.35 -3.37
C HIS A 428 -7.79 -17.85 -4.67
N ARG A 429 -6.98 -17.31 -5.56
CA ARG A 429 -7.46 -16.81 -6.85
C ARG A 429 -6.41 -16.92 -7.94
N LYS A 430 -6.89 -16.71 -9.15
CA LYS A 430 -6.05 -16.57 -10.33
C LYS A 430 -5.35 -15.23 -10.34
N PHE A 431 -4.03 -15.25 -10.35
CA PHE A 431 -3.22 -14.07 -10.68
C PHE A 431 -3.35 -13.77 -12.17
N GLN A 432 -3.72 -12.54 -12.52
CA GLN A 432 -3.96 -12.12 -13.90
C GLN A 432 -3.27 -10.79 -14.19
N SER A 433 -2.44 -10.74 -15.24
CA SER A 433 -1.92 -9.47 -15.75
C SER A 433 -3.03 -8.63 -16.37
N PHE A 434 -2.90 -7.31 -16.26
CA PHE A 434 -3.82 -6.30 -16.78
C PHE A 434 -5.23 -6.40 -16.16
N ALA A 435 -5.33 -6.90 -14.93
CA ALA A 435 -6.54 -7.01 -14.15
C ALA A 435 -6.31 -6.39 -12.77
N PRO A 436 -6.67 -5.11 -12.57
CA PRO A 436 -6.54 -4.47 -11.27
C PRO A 436 -7.34 -5.20 -10.21
N SER A 437 -6.76 -5.32 -9.02
CA SER A 437 -7.42 -5.85 -7.83
C SER A 437 -7.34 -4.85 -6.69
N GLN A 438 -8.32 -4.90 -5.80
CA GLN A 438 -8.40 -4.02 -4.64
C GLN A 438 -8.95 -4.79 -3.44
N TYR A 439 -8.45 -4.47 -2.25
CA TYR A 439 -9.00 -4.93 -0.99
C TYR A 439 -8.79 -3.86 0.08
N ASP A 440 -9.59 -3.95 1.15
CA ASP A 440 -9.41 -3.15 2.36
C ASP A 440 -8.96 -4.08 3.49
N PHE A 441 -8.10 -3.61 4.37
CA PHE A 441 -7.86 -4.26 5.67
C PHE A 441 -7.87 -3.23 6.79
N TYR A 442 -8.10 -3.72 8.00
CA TYR A 442 -8.23 -2.91 9.20
C TYR A 442 -7.33 -3.47 10.28
N LEU A 443 -6.62 -2.58 10.97
CA LEU A 443 -5.84 -2.91 12.17
C LEU A 443 -6.44 -2.21 13.38
N THR A 444 -6.32 -2.86 14.53
CA THR A 444 -6.67 -2.30 15.84
C THR A 444 -5.90 -3.05 16.92
N THR A 445 -5.97 -2.53 18.14
CA THR A 445 -5.22 -3.00 19.30
C THR A 445 -6.12 -3.06 20.53
N GLY A 446 -5.64 -3.72 21.58
CA GLY A 446 -6.35 -3.87 22.85
C GLY A 446 -6.35 -5.30 23.34
N ASP A 447 -7.20 -5.60 24.33
CA ASP A 447 -7.52 -6.99 24.65
C ASP A 447 -8.32 -7.65 23.52
N THR A 448 -8.43 -8.98 23.51
CA THR A 448 -9.10 -9.71 22.41
C THR A 448 -10.58 -9.38 22.25
N ARG A 449 -11.26 -8.93 23.32
CA ARG A 449 -12.66 -8.49 23.25
C ARG A 449 -12.74 -7.10 22.64
N GLU A 450 -11.84 -6.18 23.04
CA GLU A 450 -11.75 -4.83 22.47
C GLU A 450 -11.42 -4.87 20.97
N ILE A 451 -10.50 -5.75 20.56
CA ILE A 451 -10.15 -5.98 19.15
C ILE A 451 -11.39 -6.46 18.37
N ARG A 452 -12.06 -7.51 18.85
CA ARG A 452 -13.26 -8.07 18.22
C ARG A 452 -14.39 -7.05 18.13
N ASP A 453 -14.64 -6.31 19.21
CA ASP A 453 -15.69 -5.29 19.26
C ASP A 453 -15.40 -4.14 18.30
N SER A 454 -14.14 -3.73 18.16
CA SER A 454 -13.72 -2.72 17.19
C SER A 454 -13.97 -3.18 15.75
N PHE A 455 -13.61 -4.41 15.40
CA PHE A 455 -13.88 -4.95 14.05
C PHE A 455 -15.36 -5.16 13.75
N LYS A 456 -16.17 -5.48 14.75
CA LYS A 456 -17.62 -5.56 14.60
C LYS A 456 -18.25 -4.24 14.11
N THR A 457 -17.61 -3.10 14.38
CA THR A 457 -18.14 -1.78 13.93
C THR A 457 -18.02 -1.54 12.43
N VAL A 458 -17.16 -2.29 11.73
CA VAL A 458 -16.93 -2.19 10.28
C VAL A 458 -17.47 -3.39 9.49
N GLU A 459 -18.05 -4.37 10.18
CA GLU A 459 -18.85 -5.40 9.54
C GLU A 459 -20.05 -4.76 8.83
N LYS A 460 -20.36 -5.22 7.61
CA LYS A 460 -21.41 -4.66 6.75
C LYS A 460 -22.62 -5.58 6.65
#